data_AF-X0UZJ3-F1
#
_entry.id   AF-X0UZJ3-F1
#
_cell.length_a   1.000
_cell.length_b   1.000
_cell.length_c   1.000
_cell.angle_alpha   90.00
_cell.angle_beta   90.00
_cell.angle_gamma   90.00
#
_symmetry.space_group_name_H-M   'P 1'
#
loop_
_entity.id
_entity.type
_entity.pdbx_description
1 polymer ?
#
loop_
_entity_poly.entity_id
_entity_poly.type
_entity_poly.pdbx_seq_one_letter_code
_entity_poly.pdbx_strand_id
1 'polypeptide(L)'
;MKVVVTGQVGIDKKPFLEKLQSMAQDQERQLSVFHVGQMMYAEAPDVAAGRILDLPLARLHGLRRSVIKDVLAASKRTDNLVVNTHATFRWRHGLFPAFDFDQMAELNADLYVTLIDNVDGIHARLVRRANSGL
;
A
#
# COMPACT_ATOMS: atom_id res chain seq x y z
N MET A 1 -6.58 -10.65 -13.16
CA MET A 1 -7.28 -9.52 -12.54
C MET A 1 -6.32 -8.65 -11.73
N LYS A 2 -6.40 -7.33 -11.89
CA LYS A 2 -5.61 -6.33 -11.16
C LYS A 2 -6.51 -5.56 -10.21
N VAL A 3 -6.21 -5.59 -8.92
CA VAL A 3 -7.00 -4.91 -7.89
C VAL A 3 -6.14 -3.88 -7.17
N VAL A 4 -6.67 -2.69 -6.96
CA VAL A 4 -6.04 -1.67 -6.09
C VAL A 4 -6.80 -1.63 -4.79
N VAL A 5 -6.11 -1.83 -3.68
CA VAL A 5 -6.69 -1.79 -2.33
C VAL A 5 -6.13 -0.59 -1.58
N THR A 6 -7.04 0.26 -1.12
CA THR A 6 -6.73 1.43 -0.30
C THR A 6 -7.38 1.33 1.07
N GLY A 7 -7.01 2.25 1.96
CA GLY A 7 -7.57 2.38 3.30
C GLY A 7 -6.62 3.18 4.19
N GLN A 8 -7.14 3.69 5.30
CA GLN A 8 -6.35 4.52 6.22
C GLN A 8 -5.34 3.69 7.05
N VAL A 9 -4.47 4.37 7.77
CA VAL A 9 -3.59 3.73 8.76
C VAL A 9 -4.46 3.17 9.90
N GLY A 10 -4.08 2.01 10.44
CA GLY A 10 -4.81 1.36 11.55
C GLY A 10 -5.88 0.36 11.13
N ILE A 11 -6.21 0.26 9.84
CA ILE A 11 -7.25 -0.68 9.34
C ILE A 11 -6.76 -2.11 9.08
N ASP A 12 -5.49 -2.40 9.35
CA ASP A 12 -4.91 -3.74 9.16
C ASP A 12 -5.02 -4.31 7.73
N LYS A 13 -4.83 -3.45 6.71
CA LYS A 13 -4.82 -3.89 5.30
C LYS A 13 -3.87 -5.07 5.06
N LYS A 14 -2.66 -5.03 5.64
CA LYS A 14 -1.64 -6.06 5.43
C LYS A 14 -2.12 -7.44 5.92
N PRO A 15 -2.48 -7.64 7.20
CA PRO A 15 -3.03 -8.92 7.66
C PRO A 15 -4.26 -9.40 6.87
N PHE A 16 -5.14 -8.48 6.48
CA PHE A 16 -6.30 -8.83 5.64
C PHE A 16 -5.88 -9.40 4.27
N LEU A 17 -4.91 -8.77 3.62
CA LEU A 17 -4.44 -9.19 2.29
C LEU A 17 -3.53 -10.42 2.35
N GLU A 18 -2.76 -10.61 3.43
CA GLU A 18 -2.01 -11.84 3.66
C GLU A 18 -2.96 -13.04 3.83
N LYS A 19 -4.08 -12.85 4.54
CA LYS A 19 -5.14 -13.87 4.63
C LYS A 19 -5.76 -14.16 3.26
N LEU A 20 -6.04 -13.13 2.45
CA LEU A 20 -6.53 -13.31 1.07
C LEU A 20 -5.54 -14.13 0.22
N GLN A 21 -4.25 -13.82 0.33
CA GLN A 21 -3.20 -14.54 -0.38
C GLN A 21 -3.13 -16.01 0.03
N SER A 22 -3.21 -16.31 1.33
CA SER A 22 -3.29 -17.68 1.85
C SER A 22 -4.50 -18.42 1.28
N MET A 23 -5.68 -17.80 1.30
CA MET A 23 -6.90 -18.41 0.76
C MET A 23 -6.82 -18.69 -0.75
N ALA A 24 -6.14 -17.82 -1.51
CA ALA A 24 -5.90 -18.05 -2.93
C ALA A 24 -4.95 -19.24 -3.14
N GLN A 25 -3.89 -19.34 -2.34
CA GLN A 25 -2.94 -20.45 -2.39
C GLN A 25 -3.60 -21.79 -2.04
N ASP A 26 -4.49 -21.82 -1.04
CA ASP A 26 -5.27 -23.00 -0.66
C ASP A 26 -6.20 -23.49 -1.79
N GLN A 27 -6.52 -22.61 -2.73
CA GLN A 27 -7.31 -22.90 -3.94
C GLN A 27 -6.44 -23.08 -5.20
N GLU A 28 -5.12 -23.24 -5.04
CA GLU A 28 -4.15 -23.37 -6.14
C GLU A 28 -4.20 -22.19 -7.13
N ARG A 29 -4.62 -21.01 -6.65
CA ARG A 29 -4.64 -19.77 -7.44
C ARG A 29 -3.44 -18.91 -7.08
N GLN A 30 -2.68 -18.51 -8.10
CA GLN A 30 -1.60 -17.56 -7.92
C GLN A 30 -2.16 -16.15 -7.69
N LEU A 31 -1.74 -15.52 -6.59
CA LEU A 31 -2.08 -14.13 -6.26
C LEU A 31 -0.82 -13.40 -5.75
N SER A 32 -0.38 -12.39 -6.50
CA SER A 32 0.72 -11.51 -6.08
C SER A 32 0.19 -10.31 -5.32
N VAL A 33 0.69 -10.07 -4.10
CA VAL A 33 0.32 -8.90 -3.31
C VAL A 33 1.51 -7.95 -3.19
N PHE A 34 1.36 -6.74 -3.72
CA PHE A 34 2.37 -5.69 -3.68
C PHE A 34 2.04 -4.68 -2.58
N HIS A 35 2.90 -4.57 -1.57
CA HIS A 35 2.76 -3.60 -0.49
C HIS A 35 3.61 -2.36 -0.78
N VAL A 36 3.02 -1.34 -1.42
CA VAL A 36 3.74 -0.14 -1.91
C VAL A 36 4.58 0.49 -0.80
N GLY A 37 4.03 0.66 0.40
CA GLY A 37 4.79 1.22 1.53
C GLY A 37 6.04 0.42 1.91
N GLN A 38 5.98 -0.92 1.87
CA GLN A 38 7.14 -1.77 2.16
C GLN A 38 8.19 -1.71 1.06
N MET A 39 7.75 -1.72 -0.21
CA MET A 39 8.64 -1.56 -1.35
C MET A 39 9.38 -0.22 -1.30
N MET A 40 8.69 0.86 -0.88
CA MET A 40 9.34 2.15 -0.69
C MET A 40 10.41 2.13 0.40
N TYR A 41 10.17 1.46 1.53
CA TYR A 41 11.21 1.30 2.57
C TYR A 41 12.37 0.42 2.08
N ALA A 42 12.10 -0.61 1.27
CA ALA A 42 13.15 -1.46 0.71
C ALA A 42 14.06 -0.69 -0.26
N GLU A 43 13.50 0.25 -1.03
CA GLU A 43 14.26 1.12 -1.94
C GLU A 43 14.95 2.30 -1.23
N ALA A 44 14.54 2.65 -0.01
CA ALA A 44 15.12 3.72 0.80
C ALA A 44 15.64 3.20 2.16
N PRO A 45 16.70 2.36 2.18
CA PRO A 45 17.21 1.74 3.41
C PRO A 45 17.81 2.75 4.41
N ASP A 46 18.10 3.98 3.96
CA ASP A 46 18.55 5.08 4.82
C ASP A 46 17.42 5.69 5.67
N VAL A 47 16.16 5.30 5.43
CA VAL A 47 14.98 5.88 6.07
C VAL A 47 14.51 5.00 7.21
N ALA A 48 14.56 5.54 8.42
CA ALA A 48 14.07 4.85 9.62
C ALA A 48 12.58 4.49 9.52
N ALA A 49 12.21 3.34 10.10
CA ALA A 49 10.82 2.88 10.15
C ALA A 49 9.89 3.97 10.74
N GLY A 50 8.73 4.15 10.11
CA GLY A 50 7.75 5.16 10.48
C GLY A 50 8.07 6.59 10.02
N ARG A 51 9.23 6.84 9.41
CA ARG A 51 9.71 8.19 9.06
C ARG A 51 9.63 8.53 7.57
N ILE A 52 9.12 7.63 6.73
CA ILE A 52 9.10 7.83 5.27
C ILE A 52 8.33 9.07 4.81
N LEU A 53 7.30 9.49 5.55
CA LEU A 53 6.54 10.70 5.25
C LEU A 53 7.26 11.99 5.66
N ASP A 54 8.37 11.90 6.41
CA ASP A 54 9.22 13.06 6.74
C ASP A 54 10.20 13.42 5.63
N LEU A 55 10.29 12.61 4.58
CA LEU A 55 11.11 12.92 3.41
C LEU A 55 10.59 14.17 2.69
N PRO A 56 11.48 14.95 2.05
CA PRO A 56 11.05 16.01 1.13
C PRO A 56 10.07 15.47 0.08
N LEU A 57 9.01 16.22 -0.22
CA LEU A 57 7.94 15.77 -1.13
C LEU A 57 8.46 15.26 -2.47
N ALA A 58 9.48 15.92 -3.05
CA ALA A 58 10.09 15.48 -4.31
C ALA A 58 10.75 14.09 -4.19
N ARG A 59 11.44 13.81 -3.08
CA ARG A 59 12.04 12.50 -2.82
C ARG A 59 10.97 11.44 -2.59
N LEU A 60 9.96 11.76 -1.78
CA LEU A 60 8.83 10.87 -1.50
C LEU A 60 8.07 10.51 -2.79
N HIS A 61 7.85 11.51 -3.64
CA HIS A 61 7.21 11.37 -4.95
C HIS A 61 8.03 10.47 -5.89
N GLY A 62 9.34 10.73 -6.02
CA GLY A 62 10.24 9.91 -6.84
C GLY A 62 10.26 8.44 -6.40
N LEU A 63 10.36 8.20 -5.08
CA LEU A 63 10.36 6.86 -4.50
C LEU A 63 9.08 6.09 -4.82
N ARG A 64 7.91 6.73 -4.67
CA ARG A 64 6.62 6.10 -5.04
C ARG A 64 6.54 5.79 -6.52
N ARG A 65 6.95 6.72 -7.38
CA ARG A 65 6.90 6.49 -8.82
C ARG A 65 7.79 5.32 -9.22
N SER A 66 8.97 5.20 -8.63
CA SER A 66 9.90 4.09 -8.85
C SER A 66 9.27 2.75 -8.46
N VAL A 67 8.78 2.63 -7.22
CA VAL A 67 8.07 1.43 -6.74
C VAL A 67 6.87 1.05 -7.61
N ILE A 68 6.04 2.01 -8.00
CA ILE A 68 4.86 1.72 -8.83
C ILE A 68 5.28 1.26 -10.23
N LYS A 69 6.42 1.73 -10.77
CA LYS A 69 6.97 1.23 -12.03
C LYS A 69 7.33 -0.26 -11.93
N ASP A 70 7.86 -0.71 -10.80
CA ASP A 70 8.15 -2.12 -10.57
C ASP A 70 6.86 -2.96 -10.49
N VAL A 71 5.82 -2.44 -9.84
CA VAL A 71 4.48 -3.07 -9.84
C VAL A 71 3.93 -3.17 -11.26
N LEU A 72 4.06 -2.12 -12.09
CA LEU A 72 3.64 -2.14 -13.49
C LEU A 72 4.42 -3.19 -14.30
N ALA A 73 5.73 -3.29 -14.10
CA ALA A 73 6.54 -4.30 -14.77
C ALA A 73 6.12 -5.73 -14.37
N ALA A 74 5.85 -5.96 -13.08
CA ALA A 74 5.36 -7.24 -12.59
C ALA A 74 3.93 -7.57 -13.07
N SER A 75 3.08 -6.56 -13.23
CA SER A 75 1.69 -6.73 -13.70
C SER A 75 1.59 -7.31 -15.11
N LYS A 76 2.61 -7.11 -15.94
CA LYS A 76 2.70 -7.67 -17.29
C LYS A 76 2.97 -9.17 -17.32
N ARG A 77 3.38 -9.75 -16.17
CA ARG A 77 3.79 -11.15 -16.04
C ARG A 77 2.94 -11.94 -15.05
N THR A 78 1.94 -11.30 -14.44
CA THR A 78 1.15 -11.88 -13.36
C THR A 78 -0.32 -11.86 -13.74
N ASP A 79 -0.99 -13.01 -13.66
CA ASP A 79 -2.42 -13.10 -13.97
C ASP A 79 -3.27 -12.34 -12.96
N ASN A 80 -3.02 -12.53 -11.66
CA ASN A 80 -3.77 -11.88 -10.58
C ASN A 80 -2.87 -11.14 -9.61
N LEU A 81 -3.16 -9.87 -9.37
CA LEU A 81 -2.42 -9.05 -8.43
C LEU A 81 -3.30 -8.12 -7.60
N VAL A 82 -2.78 -7.78 -6.42
CA VAL A 82 -3.31 -6.74 -5.55
C VAL A 82 -2.23 -5.70 -5.27
N VAL A 83 -2.52 -4.44 -5.54
CA VAL A 83 -1.70 -3.30 -5.13
C VAL A 83 -2.26 -2.72 -3.83
N ASN A 84 -1.59 -2.98 -2.72
CA ASN A 84 -1.91 -2.39 -1.41
C ASN A 84 -1.23 -1.04 -1.27
N THR A 85 -2.02 0.03 -1.27
CA THR A 85 -1.52 1.41 -1.16
C THR A 85 -2.44 2.26 -0.29
N HIS A 86 -2.13 3.53 -0.15
CA HIS A 86 -3.05 4.54 0.36
C HIS A 86 -3.71 5.25 -0.84
N ALA A 87 -4.87 5.88 -0.64
CA ALA A 87 -5.42 6.79 -1.65
C ALA A 87 -4.71 8.15 -1.55
N THR A 88 -4.61 8.65 -0.33
CA THR A 88 -3.93 9.90 0.02
C THR A 88 -3.15 9.72 1.32
N PHE A 89 -2.17 10.59 1.52
CA PHE A 89 -1.46 10.75 2.77
C PHE A 89 -1.85 12.09 3.40
N ARG A 90 -2.03 12.11 4.71
CA ARG A 90 -2.16 13.33 5.51
C ARG A 90 -0.91 13.48 6.36
N TRP A 91 -0.10 14.50 6.07
CA TRP A 91 1.10 14.82 6.83
C TRP A 91 1.27 16.33 7.02
N ARG A 92 2.44 16.78 7.48
CA ARG A 92 2.75 18.18 7.78
C ARG A 92 2.41 19.16 6.64
N HIS A 93 2.50 18.71 5.38
CA HIS A 93 2.21 19.50 4.18
C HIS A 93 0.75 19.41 3.71
N GLY A 94 -0.15 18.88 4.56
CA GLY A 94 -1.55 18.69 4.23
C GLY A 94 -1.83 17.32 3.61
N LEU A 95 -2.87 17.27 2.78
CA LEU A 95 -3.31 16.07 2.09
C LEU A 95 -2.68 16.01 0.70
N PHE A 96 -2.08 14.88 0.34
CA PHE A 96 -1.48 14.68 -0.98
C PHE A 96 -1.74 13.26 -1.51
N PRO A 97 -1.84 13.07 -2.84
CA PRO A 97 -2.13 11.76 -3.42
C PRO A 97 -0.98 10.78 -3.16
N ALA A 98 -1.31 9.50 -3.00
CA ALA A 98 -0.33 8.45 -2.72
C ALA A 98 0.25 7.76 -3.97
N PHE A 99 -0.29 8.08 -5.15
CA PHE A 99 0.12 7.59 -6.45
C PHE A 99 -0.22 8.65 -7.50
N ASP A 100 0.38 8.53 -8.68
CA ASP A 100 0.14 9.45 -9.78
C ASP A 100 -0.89 8.86 -10.76
N PHE A 101 -1.69 9.74 -11.36
CA PHE A 101 -2.78 9.34 -12.25
C PHE A 101 -2.29 8.55 -13.45
N ASP A 102 -1.17 8.96 -14.06
CA ASP A 102 -0.61 8.31 -15.24
C ASP A 102 -0.24 6.84 -14.98
N GLN A 103 0.40 6.56 -13.85
CA GLN A 103 0.77 5.19 -13.49
C GLN A 103 -0.43 4.33 -13.12
N MET A 104 -1.46 4.91 -12.52
CA MET A 104 -2.71 4.17 -12.24
C MET A 104 -3.53 3.92 -13.50
N ALA A 105 -3.52 4.86 -14.44
CA ALA A 105 -4.12 4.68 -15.75
C ALA A 105 -3.38 3.58 -16.54
N GLU A 106 -2.03 3.54 -16.51
CA GLU A 106 -1.25 2.46 -17.11
C GLU A 106 -1.52 1.11 -16.43
N LEU A 107 -1.64 1.10 -15.10
CA LEU A 107 -1.97 -0.11 -14.36
C LEU A 107 -3.30 -0.69 -14.86
N ASN A 108 -4.27 0.17 -15.18
CA ASN A 108 -5.58 -0.20 -15.71
C ASN A 108 -6.19 -1.34 -14.87
N ALA A 109 -6.44 -1.03 -13.59
CA ALA A 109 -6.96 -1.99 -12.64
C ALA A 109 -8.44 -2.30 -12.92
N ASP A 110 -8.81 -3.56 -12.74
CA ASP A 110 -10.18 -4.04 -12.93
C ASP A 110 -11.10 -3.63 -11.77
N LEU A 111 -10.53 -3.44 -10.58
CA LEU A 111 -11.28 -3.11 -9.37
C LEU A 111 -10.47 -2.22 -8.42
N TYR A 112 -11.17 -1.25 -7.83
CA TYR A 112 -10.67 -0.42 -6.74
C TYR A 112 -11.48 -0.72 -5.48
N VAL A 113 -10.80 -1.14 -4.41
CA VAL A 113 -11.40 -1.47 -3.13
C VAL A 113 -10.88 -0.50 -2.08
N THR A 114 -11.78 0.10 -1.30
CA THR A 114 -11.40 0.91 -0.14
C THR A 114 -11.87 0.19 1.11
N LEU A 115 -10.92 -0.28 1.92
CA LEU A 115 -11.25 -0.81 3.23
C LEU A 115 -11.65 0.34 4.15
N ILE A 116 -12.75 0.16 4.87
CA ILE A 116 -13.26 1.09 5.88
C ILE A 116 -13.56 0.32 7.17
N ASP A 117 -13.44 1.01 8.30
CA ASP A 117 -13.79 0.49 9.62
C ASP A 117 -14.26 1.67 10.49
N ASN A 118 -14.94 1.35 11.60
CA ASN A 118 -15.41 2.34 12.55
C ASN A 118 -14.24 3.01 13.31
N VAL A 119 -14.49 4.21 13.83
CA VAL A 119 -13.47 5.04 14.50
C VAL A 119 -12.93 4.35 15.75
N ASP A 120 -13.79 3.69 16.54
CA ASP A 120 -13.38 3.04 17.79
C ASP A 120 -12.42 1.87 17.53
N GLY A 121 -12.72 1.05 16.52
CA GLY A 121 -11.90 -0.06 16.07
C GLY A 121 -10.54 0.42 15.56
N ILE A 122 -10.51 1.50 14.79
CA ILE A 122 -9.26 2.10 14.32
C ILE A 122 -8.45 2.67 15.49
N HIS A 123 -9.08 3.43 16.38
CA HIS A 123 -8.43 4.03 17.53
C HIS A 123 -7.79 2.97 18.44
N ALA A 124 -8.54 1.92 18.80
CA ALA A 124 -8.04 0.84 19.64
C ALA A 124 -6.81 0.14 19.03
N ARG A 125 -6.79 -0.03 17.70
CA ARG A 125 -5.65 -0.63 16.98
C ARG A 125 -4.42 0.27 16.96
N LEU A 126 -4.61 1.56 16.76
CA LEU A 126 -3.51 2.53 16.77
C LEU A 126 -2.88 2.65 18.16
N VAL A 127 -3.69 2.71 19.22
CA VAL A 127 -3.21 2.73 20.61
C VAL A 127 -2.40 1.47 20.93
N ARG A 128 -2.92 0.29 20.55
CA ARG A 128 -2.20 -0.98 20.77
C ARG A 128 -0.84 -0.99 20.06
N ARG A 129 -0.75 -0.47 18.83
CA ARG A 129 0.52 -0.40 18.08
C ARG A 129 1.53 0.54 18.72
N ALA A 130 1.10 1.74 19.09
CA ALA A 130 1.96 2.71 19.79
C ALA A 130 2.60 2.12 21.06
N ASN A 131 1.84 1.30 21.79
CA ASN A 131 2.32 0.62 22.99
C ASN A 131 3.22 -0.59 22.71
N SER A 132 3.22 -1.12 21.49
CA SER A 132 4.03 -2.28 21.11
C SER A 132 5.44 -1.94 20.61
N GLY A 133 5.78 -0.65 20.51
CA GLY A 133 7.10 -0.20 20.02
C GLY A 133 7.36 -0.48 18.53
N LEU A 134 6.32 -0.81 17.77
CA LEU A 134 6.30 -1.06 16.32
C LEU A 134 5.46 -0.01 15.59
#